data_AF-Q84TF8-F1
#
_entry.id   AF-Q84TF8-F1
#
_cell.length_a   1.000
_cell.length_b   1.000
_cell.length_c   1.000
_cell.angle_alpha   90.00
_cell.angle_beta   90.00
_cell.angle_gamma   90.00
#
_symmetry.space_group_name_H-M   'P 1'
#
loop_
_entity.id
_entity.type
_entity.pdbx_description
1 polymer ?
#
loop_
_entity_poly.entity_id
_entity_poly.type
_entity_poly.pdbx_seq_one_letter_code
_entity_poly.pdbx_strand_id
1 'polypeptide(L)'
;MLKKLQGFRKIEAERWEFANEEFLLGQRQLLKNIKRRNPFTPSSSPSHDACNELRREKQVLMMEIVSLRQQQQTTKSYIKAMEQRIEGTERKQRQMMSFLARAMQSPSFLHQLLKQRDKKIKELEDNESAKRIINWW
;
A
#
# COMPACT_ATOMS: atom_id res chain seq x y z
N MET A 1 34.91 6.27 8.19
CA MET A 1 35.29 5.27 7.17
C MET A 1 35.44 3.91 7.82
N LEU A 2 34.47 3.00 7.68
CA LEU A 2 34.65 1.61 8.11
C LEU A 2 35.37 0.82 7.02
N LYS A 3 36.62 0.44 7.28
CA LYS A 3 37.33 -0.57 6.48
C LYS A 3 36.57 -1.89 6.63
N LYS A 4 35.96 -2.39 5.55
CA LYS A 4 35.50 -3.79 5.49
C LYS A 4 36.72 -4.69 5.72
N LEU A 5 36.79 -5.36 6.86
CA LEU A 5 37.73 -6.44 7.13
C LEU A 5 37.43 -7.59 6.15
N GLN A 6 38.11 -7.62 5.01
CA GLN A 6 38.23 -8.83 4.18
C GLN A 6 39.20 -9.76 4.90
N GLY A 7 38.65 -10.59 5.79
CA GLY A 7 39.37 -11.61 6.53
C GLY A 7 38.53 -12.87 6.62
N PHE A 8 39.24 -14.01 6.67
CA PHE A 8 38.75 -15.36 6.84
C PHE A 8 37.53 -15.41 7.77
N ARG A 9 36.39 -15.91 7.27
CA ARG A 9 35.22 -16.22 8.10
C ARG A 9 35.13 -17.72 8.29
N LYS A 10 35.10 -18.12 9.56
CA LYS A 10 34.87 -19.49 10.01
C LYS A 10 33.37 -19.77 9.86
N ILE A 11 32.99 -20.75 9.04
CA ILE A 11 31.59 -21.06 8.76
C ILE A 11 30.96 -21.85 9.92
N GLU A 12 31.69 -22.79 10.51
CA GLU A 12 31.27 -23.58 11.67
C GLU A 12 32.29 -23.51 12.81
N ALA A 13 31.82 -23.46 14.06
CA ALA A 13 32.70 -23.37 15.22
C ALA A 13 33.55 -24.64 15.42
N GLU A 14 32.99 -25.81 15.07
CA GLU A 14 33.61 -27.13 15.27
C GLU A 14 34.30 -27.70 14.02
N ARG A 15 34.00 -27.19 12.83
CA ARG A 15 34.66 -27.55 11.56
C ARG A 15 35.37 -26.35 10.97
N TRP A 16 36.67 -26.47 10.73
CA TRP A 16 37.48 -25.44 10.06
C TRP A 16 37.25 -25.48 8.55
N GLU A 17 36.04 -25.14 8.12
CA GLU A 17 35.69 -24.96 6.70
C GLU A 17 35.75 -23.46 6.36
N PHE A 18 36.52 -23.12 5.33
CA PHE A 18 36.71 -21.75 4.87
C PHE A 18 35.67 -21.41 3.80
N ALA A 19 35.16 -20.18 3.81
CA ALA A 19 34.24 -19.68 2.76
C ALA A 19 34.88 -19.47 1.38
N ASN A 20 36.15 -19.84 1.21
CA ASN A 20 36.84 -19.77 -0.06
C ASN A 20 36.95 -21.18 -0.65
N GLU A 21 36.24 -21.42 -1.76
CA GLU A 21 36.23 -22.69 -2.48
C GLU A 21 37.62 -23.11 -2.97
N GLU A 22 38.55 -22.16 -3.10
CA GLU A 22 39.94 -22.41 -3.48
C GLU A 22 40.86 -22.73 -2.29
N PHE A 23 40.34 -22.78 -1.06
CA PHE A 23 41.10 -23.03 0.17
C PHE A 23 40.43 -24.09 1.06
N LEU A 24 40.62 -25.37 0.70
CA LEU A 24 40.12 -26.53 1.44
C LEU A 24 41.27 -27.35 2.06
N LEU A 25 41.05 -27.90 3.26
CA LEU A 25 42.03 -28.72 3.98
C LEU A 25 42.43 -29.95 3.15
N GLY A 26 43.73 -30.20 3.01
CA GLY A 26 44.28 -31.34 2.26
C GLY A 26 44.32 -31.18 0.74
N GLN A 27 43.73 -30.11 0.19
CA GLN A 27 43.65 -29.89 -1.27
C GLN A 27 44.66 -28.83 -1.76
N ARG A 28 45.95 -29.17 -1.73
CA ARG A 28 47.04 -28.26 -2.12
C ARG A 28 46.91 -27.76 -3.57
N GLN A 29 46.33 -28.56 -4.46
CA GLN A 29 46.11 -28.19 -5.86
C GLN A 29 45.22 -26.96 -6.04
N LEU A 30 44.37 -26.62 -5.08
CA LEU A 30 43.50 -25.44 -5.15
C LEU A 30 44.25 -24.14 -4.84
N LEU A 31 45.34 -24.23 -4.06
CA LEU A 31 46.14 -23.07 -3.65
C LEU A 31 46.77 -22.31 -4.82
N LYS A 32 46.95 -22.96 -5.98
CA LYS A 32 47.47 -22.33 -7.20
C LYS A 32 46.56 -21.23 -7.76
N ASN A 33 45.27 -21.28 -7.42
CA ASN A 33 44.28 -20.31 -7.86
C ASN A 33 44.26 -19.07 -6.94
N ILE A 34 44.74 -19.21 -5.69
CA ILE A 34 44.83 -18.11 -4.72
C ILE A 34 45.96 -17.16 -5.10
N LYS A 35 45.61 -16.04 -5.74
CA LYS A 35 46.57 -14.99 -6.11
C LYS A 35 46.57 -13.87 -5.06
N ARG A 36 47.75 -13.45 -4.63
CA ARG A 36 47.90 -12.23 -3.82
C ARG A 36 47.50 -11.03 -4.69
N ARG A 37 46.64 -10.15 -4.17
CA ARG A 37 46.35 -8.89 -4.83
C ARG A 37 47.64 -8.08 -4.94
N ASN A 38 48.13 -7.90 -6.17
CA ASN A 38 49.22 -6.98 -6.46
C ASN A 38 48.62 -5.57 -6.57
N PRO A 39 49.03 -4.60 -5.73
CA PRO A 39 48.49 -3.25 -5.77
C PRO A 39 48.78 -2.49 -7.09
N PHE A 40 49.64 -3.02 -7.97
CA PHE A 40 50.06 -2.37 -9.21
C PHE A 40 49.49 -2.94 -10.52
N THR A 41 48.63 -3.97 -10.47
CA THR A 41 47.96 -4.46 -11.69
C THR A 41 46.55 -3.90 -11.77
N PRO A 42 46.21 -3.06 -12.79
CA PRO A 42 44.83 -2.68 -13.04
C PRO A 42 44.10 -3.94 -13.54
N SER A 43 43.47 -4.67 -12.62
CA SER A 43 42.59 -5.76 -13.00
C SER A 43 41.34 -5.14 -13.62
N SER A 44 41.29 -5.12 -14.95
CA SER A 44 40.06 -5.02 -15.73
C SER A 44 39.19 -6.23 -15.40
N SER A 45 38.52 -6.13 -14.25
CA SER A 45 37.60 -7.13 -13.73
C SER A 45 36.19 -6.59 -13.92
N PRO A 46 35.19 -7.43 -14.25
CA PRO A 46 33.79 -7.03 -14.45
C PRO A 46 33.13 -6.43 -13.18
N SER A 47 33.89 -6.31 -12.09
CA SER A 47 33.56 -5.67 -10.82
C SER A 47 32.99 -4.26 -10.94
N HIS A 48 33.37 -3.50 -11.97
CA HIS A 48 32.86 -2.14 -12.18
C HIS A 48 31.39 -2.13 -12.61
N ASP A 49 30.96 -3.11 -13.42
CA ASP A 49 29.58 -3.17 -13.93
C ASP A 49 28.60 -3.66 -12.87
N ALA A 50 28.94 -4.69 -12.11
CA ALA A 50 28.09 -5.18 -11.02
C ALA A 50 27.86 -4.12 -9.92
N CYS A 51 28.87 -3.29 -9.62
CA CYS A 51 28.73 -2.22 -8.63
C CYS A 51 27.79 -1.10 -9.11
N ASN A 52 27.83 -0.79 -10.40
CA ASN A 52 26.94 0.19 -11.01
C ASN A 52 25.50 -0.32 -11.07
N GLU A 53 25.30 -1.60 -11.38
CA GLU A 53 23.96 -2.20 -11.44
C GLU A 53 23.29 -2.23 -10.07
N LEU A 54 23.98 -2.70 -9.03
CA LEU A 54 23.49 -2.67 -7.66
C LEU A 54 23.16 -1.24 -7.18
N ARG A 55 23.87 -0.22 -7.68
CA ARG A 55 23.57 1.17 -7.37
C ARG A 55 22.26 1.62 -8.02
N ARG A 56 21.98 1.21 -9.27
CA ARG A 56 20.71 1.50 -9.95
C ARG A 56 19.55 0.78 -9.29
N GLU A 57 19.69 -0.52 -9.02
CA GLU A 57 18.67 -1.31 -8.32
C GLU A 57 18.31 -0.69 -6.96
N LYS A 58 19.31 -0.25 -6.19
CA LYS A 58 19.07 0.44 -4.92
C LYS A 58 18.25 1.72 -5.11
N GLN A 59 18.50 2.49 -6.17
CA GLN A 59 17.75 3.71 -6.46
C GLN A 59 16.29 3.39 -6.80
N VAL A 60 16.06 2.37 -7.64
CA VAL A 60 14.71 1.89 -7.97
C VAL A 60 13.96 1.46 -6.72
N LEU A 61 14.58 0.62 -5.87
CA LEU A 61 13.98 0.17 -4.62
C LEU A 61 13.68 1.33 -3.66
N MET A 62 14.56 2.34 -3.59
CA MET A 62 14.30 3.54 -2.80
C MET A 62 13.09 4.32 -3.32
N MET A 63 12.95 4.48 -4.64
CA MET A 63 11.79 5.12 -5.25
C MET A 63 10.50 4.32 -4.98
N GLU A 64 10.56 3.00 -5.08
CA GLU A 64 9.44 2.12 -4.80
C GLU A 64 8.99 2.21 -3.33
N ILE A 65 9.92 2.26 -2.38
CA ILE A 65 9.61 2.48 -0.96
C ILE A 65 8.87 3.81 -0.75
N VAL A 66 9.31 4.89 -1.39
CA VAL A 66 8.65 6.19 -1.30
C VAL A 66 7.24 6.13 -1.90
N SER A 67 7.10 5.51 -3.06
CA SER A 67 5.81 5.30 -3.73
C SER A 67 4.84 4.50 -2.85
N LEU A 68 5.29 3.38 -2.29
CA LEU A 68 4.49 2.53 -1.41
C LEU A 68 4.07 3.26 -0.13
N ARG A 69 4.96 4.09 0.45
CA ARG A 69 4.60 4.93 1.60
C ARG A 69 3.52 5.95 1.24
N GLN A 70 3.62 6.56 0.06
CA GLN A 70 2.61 7.51 -0.42
C GLN A 70 1.27 6.80 -0.65
N GLN A 71 1.28 5.65 -1.31
CA GLN A 71 0.08 4.84 -1.53
C GLN A 71 -0.55 4.41 -0.21
N GLN A 72 0.26 3.96 0.76
CA GLN A 72 -0.22 3.59 2.09
C GLN A 72 -0.89 4.77 2.78
N GLN A 73 -0.32 5.97 2.68
CA GLN A 73 -0.91 7.17 3.28
C GLN A 73 -2.23 7.55 2.62
N THR A 74 -2.31 7.48 1.29
CA THR A 74 -3.55 7.70 0.54
C THR A 74 -4.62 6.71 0.97
N THR A 75 -4.31 5.41 1.02
CA THR A 75 -5.25 4.37 1.45
C THR A 75 -5.75 4.59 2.88
N LYS A 76 -4.86 4.99 3.81
CA LYS A 76 -5.26 5.33 5.19
C LYS A 76 -6.26 6.50 5.22
N SER A 77 -6.01 7.54 4.45
CA SER A 77 -6.91 8.69 4.37
C SER A 77 -8.28 8.31 3.80
N TYR A 78 -8.31 7.45 2.78
CA TYR A 78 -9.53 6.93 2.19
C TYR A 78 -10.34 6.10 3.19
N ILE A 79 -9.70 5.18 3.92
CA ILE A 79 -10.37 4.37 4.94
C ILE A 79 -11.00 5.26 6.01
N LYS A 80 -10.25 6.27 6.49
CA LYS A 80 -10.77 7.22 7.49
C LYS A 80 -11.99 8.00 6.98
N ALA A 81 -11.96 8.45 5.72
CA ALA A 81 -13.11 9.12 5.12
C ALA A 81 -14.32 8.17 4.97
N MET A 82 -14.08 6.92 4.63
CA MET A 82 -15.12 5.89 4.53
C MET A 82 -15.74 5.59 5.90
N GLU A 83 -14.93 5.47 6.95
CA GLU A 83 -15.38 5.28 8.34
C GLU A 83 -16.32 6.41 8.78
N GLN A 84 -15.92 7.67 8.55
CA GLN A 84 -16.77 8.83 8.85
C GLN A 84 -18.10 8.82 8.08
N ARG A 85 -18.08 8.40 6.80
CA ARG A 85 -19.31 8.29 5.99
C ARG A 85 -20.24 7.22 6.55
N ILE A 86 -19.69 6.04 6.90
CA ILE A 86 -20.45 4.93 7.48
C ILE A 86 -21.06 5.36 8.80
N GLU A 87 -20.28 5.93 9.72
CA GLU A 87 -20.76 6.41 11.01
C GLU A 87 -21.88 7.46 10.84
N GLY A 88 -21.70 8.39 9.90
CA GLY A 88 -22.71 9.39 9.57
C GLY A 88 -24.01 8.76 9.07
N THR A 89 -23.94 7.77 8.19
CA THR A 89 -25.14 7.05 7.72
C THR A 89 -25.80 6.21 8.80
N GLU A 90 -25.02 5.56 9.66
CA GLU A 90 -25.52 4.75 10.76
C GLU A 90 -26.24 5.61 11.81
N ARG A 91 -25.68 6.78 12.14
CA ARG A 91 -26.34 7.75 13.05
C ARG A 91 -27.67 8.25 12.49
N LYS A 92 -27.72 8.57 11.20
CA LYS A 92 -28.97 8.97 10.52
C LYS A 92 -30.00 7.83 10.54
N GLN A 93 -29.58 6.59 10.29
CA GLN A 93 -30.46 5.42 10.36
C GLN A 93 -31.01 5.22 11.77
N ARG A 94 -30.18 5.30 12.82
CA ARG A 94 -30.65 5.22 14.22
C ARG A 94 -31.68 6.30 14.55
N GLN A 95 -31.44 7.54 14.12
CA GLN A 95 -32.40 8.64 14.30
C GLN A 95 -33.71 8.39 13.56
N MET A 96 -33.64 7.93 12.30
CA MET A 96 -34.81 7.57 11.50
C MET A 96 -35.60 6.45 12.15
N MET A 97 -34.95 5.39 12.62
CA MET A 97 -35.60 4.28 13.33
C MET A 97 -36.29 4.75 14.61
N SER A 98 -35.64 5.61 15.40
CA SER A 98 -36.26 6.22 16.60
C SER A 98 -37.47 7.09 16.26
N PHE A 99 -37.40 7.85 15.16
CA PHE A 99 -38.51 8.65 14.68
C PHE A 99 -39.68 7.77 14.23
N LEU A 100 -39.42 6.75 13.43
CA LEU A 100 -40.43 5.80 12.95
C LEU A 100 -41.10 5.08 14.12
N ALA A 101 -40.32 4.59 15.08
CA ALA A 101 -40.85 3.94 16.28
C ALA A 101 -41.81 4.86 17.05
N ARG A 102 -41.50 6.15 17.16
CA ARG A 102 -42.40 7.15 17.78
C ARG A 102 -43.62 7.45 16.92
N ALA A 103 -43.43 7.62 15.61
CA ALA A 103 -44.54 7.90 14.69
C ALA A 103 -45.57 6.76 14.67
N MET A 104 -45.12 5.50 14.76
CA MET A 104 -45.99 4.34 14.86
C MET A 104 -46.81 4.27 16.16
N GLN A 105 -46.35 4.91 17.23
CA GLN A 105 -47.12 5.03 18.47
C GLN A 105 -48.25 6.07 18.35
N SER A 106 -48.25 6.91 17.31
CA SER A 106 -49.25 7.95 17.06
C SER A 106 -49.87 7.83 15.66
N PRO A 107 -50.98 7.06 15.51
CA PRO A 107 -51.62 6.81 14.22
C PRO A 107 -52.05 8.08 13.45
N SER A 108 -52.51 9.12 14.17
CA SER A 108 -52.95 10.39 13.57
C SER A 108 -51.80 11.18 12.94
N PHE A 109 -50.67 11.30 13.64
CA PHE A 109 -49.45 11.94 13.12
C PHE A 109 -48.87 11.17 11.93
N LEU A 110 -48.83 9.84 12.00
CA LEU A 110 -48.38 9.01 10.88
C LEU A 110 -49.25 9.22 9.63
N HIS A 111 -50.57 9.31 9.80
CA HIS A 111 -51.49 9.60 8.70
C HIS A 111 -51.24 10.99 8.09
N GLN A 112 -51.01 12.01 8.92
CA GLN A 112 -50.66 13.35 8.44
C GLN A 112 -49.33 13.36 7.66
N LEU A 113 -48.34 12.59 8.11
CA LEU A 113 -47.03 12.50 7.49
C LEU A 113 -47.11 11.81 6.11
N LEU A 114 -47.87 10.72 6.00
CA LEU A 114 -48.14 10.07 4.71
C LEU A 114 -48.89 10.99 3.75
N LYS A 115 -49.91 11.71 4.22
CA LYS A 115 -50.65 12.69 3.40
C LYS A 115 -49.72 13.78 2.86
N GLN A 116 -48.78 14.26 3.67
CA GLN A 116 -47.79 15.26 3.23
C GLN A 116 -46.81 14.68 2.21
N ARG A 117 -46.38 13.42 2.38
CA ARG A 117 -45.54 12.70 1.41
C ARG A 117 -46.20 12.61 0.05
N ASP A 118 -47.45 12.17 0.00
CA ASP A 118 -48.19 11.96 -1.24
C ASP A 118 -48.46 13.28 -1.97
N LYS A 119 -48.77 14.35 -1.23
CA LYS A 119 -48.86 15.70 -1.80
C LYS A 119 -47.56 16.11 -2.50
N LYS A 120 -46.40 15.87 -1.86
CA LYS A 120 -45.10 16.24 -2.39
C LYS A 120 -44.70 15.40 -3.62
N ILE A 121 -45.04 14.11 -3.65
CA ILE A 121 -44.82 13.25 -4.82
C ILE A 121 -45.63 13.78 -6.01
N LYS A 122 -46.90 14.10 -5.78
CA LYS A 122 -47.77 14.67 -6.82
C LYS A 122 -47.21 15.98 -7.37
N GLU A 123 -46.74 16.89 -6.51
CA GLU A 123 -46.08 18.14 -6.93
C GLU A 123 -44.81 17.91 -7.78
N LEU A 124 -44.08 16.82 -7.55
CA LEU A 124 -42.89 16.47 -8.35
C LEU A 124 -43.28 15.91 -9.72
N GLU A 125 -44.29 15.03 -9.77
CA GLU A 125 -44.82 14.47 -11.01
C GLU A 125 -45.44 15.56 -11.90
N ASP A 126 -46.19 16.49 -11.30
CA ASP A 126 -46.77 17.65 -11.99
C ASP A 126 -45.67 18.56 -12.54
N ASN A 127 -44.60 18.82 -11.76
CA ASN A 127 -43.44 19.59 -12.22
C ASN A 127 -42.67 18.90 -13.36
N GLU A 128 -42.53 17.58 -13.31
CA GLU A 128 -41.88 16.83 -14.38
C GLU A 128 -42.73 16.83 -15.66
N SER A 129 -44.05 16.70 -15.52
CA SER A 129 -45.02 16.79 -16.61
C SER A 129 -45.01 18.18 -17.24
N ALA A 130 -44.95 19.24 -16.43
CA ALA A 130 -44.84 20.62 -16.91
C ALA A 130 -43.53 20.85 -17.70
N LYS A 131 -42.39 20.32 -17.22
CA LYS A 131 -41.11 20.39 -17.94
C LYS A 131 -41.15 19.65 -19.28
N ARG A 132 -41.81 18.49 -19.33
CA ARG A 132 -42.00 17.74 -20.59
C ARG A 132 -42.82 18.56 -21.57
N ILE A 133 -43.96 19.11 -21.15
CA ILE A 133 -44.79 19.95 -22.03
C ILE A 133 -43.97 21.12 -22.60
N ILE A 134 -43.20 21.84 -21.78
CA ILE A 134 -42.34 22.95 -22.24
C ILE A 134 -41.33 22.49 -23.29
N ASN A 135 -40.71 21.32 -23.12
CA ASN A 135 -39.71 20.79 -24.08
C ASN A 135 -40.32 20.25 -25.38
N TRP A 136 -41.65 20.15 -25.49
CA TRP A 136 -42.36 19.74 -26.71
C TRP A 136 -42.78 20.92 -27.60
N TRP A 137 -42.63 22.15 -27.11
CA TRP A 137 -42.79 23.40 -27.87
C TRP A 137 -41.43 23.92 -28.34
#